data_AF-A0A8H9XCK1-F1
#
_entry.id   AF-A0A8H9XCK1-F1
#
_cell.length_a   1.000
_cell.length_b   1.000
_cell.length_c   1.000
_cell.angle_alpha   90.00
_cell.angle_beta   90.00
_cell.angle_gamma   90.00
#
_symmetry.space_group_name_H-M   'P 1'
#
loop_
_entity.id
_entity.type
_entity.pdbx_description
1 polymer ?
#
loop_
_entity_poly.entity_id
_entity_poly.type
_entity_poly.pdbx_seq_one_letter_code
_entity_poly.pdbx_strand_id
1 'polypeptide(L)'
;MAQSTKPEHAGAPLTIQAVGPLTSRGLVLRSPALDDDGWISAIYSADGDNISPALSWTAVLEAESYALVVEDPDAPGDEPFIHWMIWDIPGDVTELARDIAKTPEPQGLGRAHQGRNGNGGFGWFGPRPPQGHGVHRYHFQLFALGKSLGMTPDTQLKELLNALKANAIASGELVGLFENRDPVADARSPGRTGSYGETPSNEQATEHEKEAGRGGLDADDRDQHAPHRPGGEVQPRGGG
;
A
#
# COMPACT_ATOMS: atom_id res chain seq x y z
N MET A 1 -42.17 -7.57 -11.44
CA MET A 1 -40.98 -7.16 -10.68
C MET A 1 -39.77 -7.72 -11.42
N ALA A 2 -39.15 -6.96 -12.32
CA ALA A 2 -37.92 -7.40 -12.98
C ALA A 2 -36.78 -7.23 -11.97
N GLN A 3 -36.15 -8.33 -11.55
CA GLN A 3 -34.90 -8.27 -10.80
C GLN A 3 -33.85 -7.75 -11.78
N SER A 4 -33.38 -6.52 -11.54
CA SER A 4 -32.25 -5.95 -12.25
C SER A 4 -31.02 -6.72 -11.79
N THR A 5 -30.64 -7.77 -12.53
CA THR A 5 -29.42 -8.52 -12.28
C THR A 5 -28.25 -7.61 -12.62
N LYS A 6 -27.63 -7.01 -11.60
CA LYS A 6 -26.37 -6.30 -11.74
C LYS A 6 -25.36 -7.28 -12.36
N PRO A 7 -24.56 -6.88 -13.35
CA PRO A 7 -23.60 -7.77 -13.97
C PRO A 7 -22.62 -8.32 -12.92
N GLU A 8 -22.24 -9.59 -13.10
CA GLU A 8 -21.30 -10.33 -12.23
C GLU A 8 -19.90 -9.70 -12.25
N HIS A 9 -19.53 -9.05 -13.35
CA HIS A 9 -18.27 -8.31 -13.54
C HIS A 9 -18.51 -7.00 -14.31
N ALA A 10 -17.62 -6.03 -14.13
CA ALA A 10 -17.62 -4.79 -14.89
C ALA A 10 -17.42 -5.03 -16.39
N GLY A 11 -18.26 -4.39 -17.20
CA GLY A 11 -18.22 -4.51 -18.66
C GLY A 11 -17.32 -3.47 -19.34
N ALA A 12 -16.94 -2.40 -18.63
CA ALA A 12 -16.07 -1.36 -19.18
C ALA A 12 -14.58 -1.79 -19.18
N PRO A 13 -13.80 -1.37 -20.20
CA PRO A 13 -12.38 -1.72 -20.29
C PRO A 13 -11.58 -1.06 -19.16
N LEU A 14 -10.53 -1.76 -18.72
CA LEU A 14 -9.54 -1.20 -17.80
C LEU A 14 -8.81 -0.02 -18.44
N THR A 15 -8.25 0.85 -17.61
CA THR A 15 -7.51 2.04 -18.05
C THR A 15 -6.40 1.70 -19.05
N ILE A 16 -5.60 0.66 -18.80
CA ILE A 16 -4.48 0.21 -19.63
C ILE A 16 -4.94 -0.30 -20.99
N GLN A 17 -6.11 -0.95 -21.04
CA GLN A 17 -6.73 -1.41 -22.28
C GLN A 17 -7.24 -0.21 -23.09
N ALA A 18 -7.80 0.79 -22.41
CA ALA A 18 -8.34 2.00 -23.02
C ALA A 18 -7.25 2.96 -23.51
N VAL A 19 -6.09 3.04 -22.85
CA VAL A 19 -4.93 3.83 -23.30
C VAL A 19 -4.32 3.24 -24.59
N GLY A 20 -4.42 1.92 -24.78
CA GLY A 20 -3.93 1.21 -25.95
C GLY A 20 -2.52 0.66 -25.76
N PRO A 21 -2.05 -0.22 -26.66
CA PRO A 21 -0.74 -0.84 -26.53
C PRO A 21 0.36 0.20 -26.73
N LEU A 22 1.09 0.52 -25.66
CA LEU A 22 2.29 1.33 -25.72
C LEU A 22 3.48 0.44 -26.09
N THR A 23 4.29 0.87 -27.05
CA THR A 23 5.32 0.04 -27.71
C THR A 23 6.64 -0.08 -26.94
N SER A 24 6.72 0.44 -25.72
CA SER A 24 7.96 0.46 -24.94
C SER A 24 8.11 -0.80 -24.08
N ARG A 25 8.99 -1.71 -24.54
CA ARG A 25 9.50 -2.85 -23.76
C ARG A 25 10.35 -2.29 -22.62
N GLY A 26 9.84 -2.30 -21.40
CA GLY A 26 10.73 -2.02 -20.27
C GLY A 26 10.09 -1.63 -18.97
N LEU A 27 8.83 -1.17 -18.92
CA LEU A 27 8.17 -0.83 -17.66
C LEU A 27 7.63 -2.10 -16.99
N VAL A 28 8.32 -2.56 -15.94
CA VAL A 28 8.01 -3.79 -15.20
C VAL A 28 7.66 -3.39 -13.79
N LEU A 29 6.39 -3.55 -13.41
CA LEU A 29 5.88 -3.28 -12.07
C LEU A 29 6.00 -4.54 -11.19
N ARG A 30 6.42 -4.36 -9.95
CA ARG A 30 6.60 -5.42 -8.96
C ARG A 30 6.13 -4.97 -7.58
N SER A 31 5.78 -5.93 -6.74
CA SER A 31 5.42 -5.68 -5.36
C SER A 31 5.79 -6.87 -4.49
N PRO A 32 6.46 -6.66 -3.33
CA PRO A 32 6.63 -7.71 -2.34
C PRO A 32 5.34 -7.98 -1.53
N ALA A 33 4.27 -7.22 -1.78
CA ALA A 33 2.98 -7.40 -1.12
C ALA A 33 2.16 -8.58 -1.69
N LEU A 34 2.54 -9.05 -2.87
CA LEU A 34 1.97 -10.22 -3.52
C LEU A 34 2.89 -11.41 -3.26
N ASP A 35 2.31 -12.56 -2.92
CA ASP A 35 3.06 -13.81 -2.84
C ASP A 35 3.41 -14.37 -4.24
N ASP A 36 4.08 -15.52 -4.27
CA ASP A 36 4.53 -16.17 -5.52
C ASP A 36 3.36 -16.55 -6.45
N ASP A 37 2.16 -16.72 -5.89
CA ASP A 37 0.92 -17.03 -6.61
C ASP A 37 0.10 -15.76 -6.94
N GLY A 38 0.59 -14.57 -6.56
CA GLY A 38 -0.01 -13.28 -6.84
C GLY A 38 -1.07 -12.83 -5.82
N TRP A 39 -1.21 -13.51 -4.68
CA TRP A 39 -2.19 -13.13 -3.66
C TRP A 39 -1.76 -11.92 -2.86
N ILE A 40 -2.69 -10.98 -2.69
CA ILE A 40 -2.53 -9.81 -1.85
C ILE A 40 -2.76 -10.23 -0.39
N SER A 41 -1.80 -9.92 0.49
CA SER A 41 -1.97 -10.16 1.93
C SER A 41 -3.15 -9.38 2.53
N ALA A 42 -3.86 -9.99 3.49
CA ALA A 42 -5.01 -9.39 4.16
C ALA A 42 -4.74 -8.04 4.82
N ILE A 43 -3.48 -7.73 5.20
CA ILE A 43 -3.12 -6.43 5.77
C ILE A 43 -3.40 -5.26 4.81
N TYR A 44 -3.38 -5.51 3.49
CA TYR A 44 -3.65 -4.50 2.48
C TYR A 44 -5.14 -4.36 2.15
N SER A 45 -5.98 -5.29 2.62
CA SER A 45 -7.44 -5.28 2.40
C SER A 45 -8.14 -4.22 3.26
N ALA A 46 -9.36 -3.84 2.86
CA ALA A 46 -10.14 -2.84 3.59
C ALA A 46 -10.60 -3.34 4.98
N ASP A 47 -10.70 -4.65 5.16
CA ASP A 47 -11.04 -5.28 6.46
C ASP A 47 -9.79 -5.60 7.32
N GLY A 48 -8.57 -5.43 6.76
CA GLY A 48 -7.30 -5.46 7.50
C GLY A 48 -6.81 -4.06 7.88
N ASP A 49 -5.50 -3.82 7.77
CA ASP A 49 -4.90 -2.51 8.07
C ASP A 49 -5.20 -1.47 6.98
N ASN A 50 -5.67 -1.91 5.80
CA ASN A 50 -6.06 -1.07 4.68
C ASN A 50 -4.95 -0.09 4.25
N ILE A 51 -3.71 -0.54 4.27
CA ILE A 51 -2.53 0.23 3.89
C ILE A 51 -2.16 -0.03 2.43
N SER A 52 -1.53 0.93 1.74
CA SER A 52 -1.10 0.70 0.34
C SER A 52 0.03 -0.33 0.28
N PRO A 53 0.07 -1.21 -0.74
CA PRO A 53 1.20 -2.10 -0.96
C PRO A 53 2.44 -1.31 -1.39
N ALA A 54 3.63 -1.81 -1.01
CA ALA A 54 4.87 -1.30 -1.56
C ALA A 54 4.95 -1.68 -3.04
N LEU A 55 5.36 -0.75 -3.89
CA LEU A 55 5.47 -0.95 -5.33
C LEU A 55 6.86 -0.54 -5.79
N SER A 56 7.42 -1.24 -6.76
CA SER A 56 8.68 -0.86 -7.42
C SER A 56 8.59 -1.15 -8.90
N TRP A 57 9.28 -0.35 -9.71
CA TRP A 57 9.31 -0.55 -11.15
C TRP A 57 10.65 -0.21 -11.76
N THR A 58 10.88 -0.70 -12.97
CA THR A 58 12.03 -0.32 -13.78
C THR A 58 11.90 1.12 -14.29
N ALA A 59 12.99 1.89 -14.18
CA ALA A 59 13.03 3.26 -14.68
C ALA A 59 12.79 3.34 -16.19
N VAL A 60 12.08 4.37 -16.62
CA VAL A 60 11.93 4.74 -18.03
C VAL A 60 12.65 6.07 -18.23
N LEU A 61 13.75 6.08 -19.00
CA LEU A 61 14.66 7.23 -19.11
C LEU A 61 13.99 8.52 -19.59
N GLU A 62 12.98 8.41 -20.44
CA GLU A 62 12.24 9.55 -21.00
C GLU A 62 11.01 9.95 -20.15
N ALA A 63 10.79 9.29 -19.01
CA ALA A 63 9.67 9.61 -18.13
C ALA A 63 9.98 10.84 -17.29
N GLU A 64 9.15 11.88 -17.42
CA GLU A 64 9.17 13.02 -16.51
C GLU A 64 8.31 12.78 -15.27
N SER A 65 7.27 11.95 -15.40
CA SER A 65 6.45 11.47 -14.30
C SER A 65 5.86 10.08 -14.54
N TYR A 66 5.32 9.49 -13.48
CA TYR A 66 4.51 8.28 -13.51
C TYR A 66 3.09 8.53 -13.00
N ALA A 67 2.17 7.69 -13.45
CA ALA A 67 0.82 7.58 -12.92
C ALA A 67 0.45 6.11 -12.69
N LEU A 68 -0.25 5.83 -11.60
CA LEU A 68 -0.75 4.52 -11.23
C LEU A 68 -2.28 4.59 -11.09
N VAL A 69 -2.95 3.63 -11.70
CA VAL A 69 -4.38 3.38 -11.54
C VAL A 69 -4.55 1.93 -11.11
N VAL A 70 -5.29 1.70 -10.04
CA VAL A 70 -5.64 0.36 -9.56
C VAL A 70 -7.13 0.15 -9.67
N GLU A 71 -7.53 -0.87 -10.44
CA GLU A 71 -8.93 -1.17 -10.76
C GLU A 71 -9.25 -2.65 -10.48
N ASP A 72 -10.46 -2.91 -10.01
CA ASP A 72 -11.06 -4.25 -9.87
C ASP A 72 -12.21 -4.37 -10.87
N PRO A 73 -12.02 -5.06 -12.02
CA PRO A 73 -13.07 -5.30 -12.99
C PRO A 73 -14.04 -6.41 -12.55
N ASP A 74 -13.71 -7.18 -11.51
CA ASP A 74 -14.55 -8.26 -11.01
C ASP A 74 -15.56 -7.75 -9.97
N ALA A 75 -15.43 -6.49 -9.54
CA ALA A 75 -16.40 -5.80 -8.70
C ALA A 75 -17.80 -5.77 -9.34
N PRO A 76 -18.89 -6.01 -8.57
CA PRO A 76 -20.24 -5.94 -9.10
C PRO A 76 -20.58 -4.51 -9.54
N GLY A 77 -20.77 -4.27 -10.84
CA GLY A 77 -20.88 -2.92 -11.39
C GLY A 77 -20.84 -2.88 -12.90
N ASP A 78 -21.25 -1.75 -13.49
CA ASP A 78 -21.06 -1.53 -14.93
C ASP A 78 -19.62 -1.10 -15.25
N GLU A 79 -18.93 -0.50 -14.28
CA GLU A 79 -17.55 0.00 -14.38
C GLU A 79 -16.64 -0.66 -13.32
N PRO A 80 -15.34 -0.86 -13.61
CA PRO A 80 -14.38 -1.35 -12.64
C PRO A 80 -14.33 -0.48 -11.38
N PHE A 81 -14.15 -1.10 -10.22
CA PHE A 81 -14.00 -0.36 -8.97
C PHE A 81 -12.59 0.22 -8.86
N ILE A 82 -12.48 1.53 -8.64
CA ILE A 82 -11.20 2.22 -8.52
C ILE A 82 -10.68 2.07 -7.09
N HIS A 83 -9.59 1.33 -6.91
CA HIS A 83 -8.93 1.14 -5.61
C HIS A 83 -7.93 2.25 -5.30
N TRP A 84 -7.25 2.79 -6.31
CA TRP A 84 -6.27 3.86 -6.13
C TRP A 84 -5.99 4.59 -7.44
N MET A 85 -5.89 5.92 -7.37
CA MET A 85 -5.30 6.74 -8.41
C MET A 85 -4.25 7.66 -7.78
N ILE A 86 -3.06 7.66 -8.38
CA ILE A 86 -1.98 8.59 -8.04
C ILE A 86 -1.25 8.96 -9.33
N TRP A 87 -0.94 10.22 -9.53
CA TRP A 87 -0.23 10.70 -10.72
C TRP A 87 0.76 11.80 -10.38
N ASP A 88 1.56 12.17 -11.37
CA ASP A 88 2.65 13.14 -11.23
C ASP A 88 3.69 12.73 -10.18
N ILE A 89 3.84 11.42 -9.96
CA ILE A 89 5.00 10.83 -9.28
C ILE A 89 6.25 11.23 -10.07
N PRO A 90 7.27 11.85 -9.47
CA PRO A 90 8.47 12.30 -10.19
C PRO A 90 9.16 11.17 -10.99
N GLY A 91 9.69 11.48 -12.17
CA GLY A 91 10.30 10.48 -13.08
C GLY A 91 11.56 9.78 -12.56
N ASP A 92 12.22 10.37 -11.55
CA ASP A 92 13.34 9.80 -10.80
C ASP A 92 12.91 8.87 -9.66
N VAL A 93 11.62 8.83 -9.32
CA VAL A 93 11.05 7.89 -8.35
C VAL A 93 10.66 6.59 -9.06
N THR A 94 11.19 5.48 -8.56
CA THR A 94 10.92 4.13 -9.10
C THR A 94 10.30 3.19 -8.09
N GLU A 95 9.85 3.73 -6.96
CA GLU A 95 9.18 2.97 -5.91
C GLU A 95 8.16 3.83 -5.15
N LEU A 96 7.13 3.16 -4.64
CA LEU A 96 6.24 3.69 -3.62
C LEU A 96 6.41 2.83 -2.38
N ALA A 97 6.69 3.46 -1.25
CA ALA A 97 6.69 2.77 0.03
C ALA A 97 5.29 2.19 0.34
N ARG A 98 5.26 1.17 1.18
CA ARG A 98 3.99 0.74 1.79
C ARG A 98 3.40 1.90 2.60
N ASP A 99 2.07 1.89 2.73
CA ASP A 99 1.35 2.84 3.60
C ASP A 99 1.55 4.32 3.22
N ILE A 100 1.42 4.64 1.92
CA ILE A 100 1.32 6.02 1.47
C ILE A 100 0.09 6.66 2.10
N ALA A 101 0.29 7.81 2.75
CA ALA A 101 -0.76 8.54 3.43
C ALA A 101 -1.97 8.80 2.50
N LYS A 102 -3.18 8.60 3.01
CA LYS A 102 -4.44 8.75 2.27
C LYS A 102 -4.89 10.22 2.16
N THR A 103 -3.99 11.06 1.66
CA THR A 103 -4.20 12.51 1.49
C THR A 103 -4.14 12.90 0.02
N PRO A 104 -4.82 13.97 -0.40
CA PRO A 104 -4.76 14.43 -1.80
C PRO A 104 -3.33 14.73 -2.29
N GLU A 105 -2.45 15.14 -1.37
CA GLU A 105 -1.02 15.41 -1.61
C GLU A 105 -0.20 14.61 -0.59
N PRO A 106 0.33 13.43 -0.96
CA PRO A 106 1.15 12.63 -0.06
C PRO A 106 2.53 13.27 0.13
N GLN A 107 2.94 13.45 1.39
CA GLN A 107 4.27 13.97 1.71
C GLN A 107 5.37 13.03 1.19
N GLY A 108 6.50 13.60 0.77
CA GLY A 108 7.66 12.83 0.32
C GLY A 108 7.58 12.31 -1.12
N LEU A 109 6.48 12.52 -1.84
CA LEU A 109 6.32 12.15 -3.25
C LEU A 109 6.34 13.35 -4.20
N GLY A 110 7.04 14.40 -3.83
CA GLY A 110 7.23 15.60 -4.65
C GLY A 110 5.91 16.27 -5.03
N ARG A 111 5.59 16.25 -6.32
CA ARG A 111 4.38 16.86 -6.90
C ARG A 111 3.24 15.86 -7.14
N ALA A 112 3.33 14.68 -6.54
CA ALA A 112 2.31 13.65 -6.73
C ALA A 112 0.96 14.09 -6.14
N HIS A 113 -0.11 13.75 -6.85
CA HIS A 113 -1.48 13.94 -6.39
C HIS A 113 -2.20 12.61 -6.35
N GLN A 114 -3.06 12.41 -5.35
CA GLN A 114 -3.95 11.27 -5.25
C GLN A 114 -5.37 11.70 -5.60
N GLY A 115 -6.01 10.90 -6.44
CA GLY A 115 -7.42 11.07 -6.78
C GLY A 115 -8.35 10.40 -5.77
N ARG A 116 -9.64 10.64 -5.92
CA ARG A 116 -10.67 9.92 -5.17
C ARG A 116 -10.83 8.49 -5.68
N ASN A 117 -10.75 7.52 -4.80
CA ASN A 117 -11.09 6.12 -5.09
C ASN A 117 -12.60 5.91 -5.14
N GLY A 118 -13.03 4.69 -5.51
CA GLY A 118 -14.45 4.32 -5.62
C GLY A 118 -15.24 4.37 -4.31
N ASN A 119 -14.55 4.44 -3.16
CA ASN A 119 -15.17 4.66 -1.84
C ASN A 119 -15.26 6.17 -1.47
N GLY A 120 -14.85 7.06 -2.37
CA GLY A 120 -14.93 8.52 -2.23
C GLY A 120 -13.79 9.18 -1.45
N GLY A 121 -12.87 8.39 -0.88
CA GLY A 121 -11.68 8.87 -0.16
C GLY A 121 -10.47 9.04 -1.08
N PHE A 122 -9.40 9.66 -0.58
CA PHE A 122 -8.13 9.76 -1.32
C PHE A 122 -7.25 8.53 -1.10
N GLY A 123 -6.42 8.23 -2.10
CA GLY A 123 -5.40 7.20 -2.00
C GLY A 123 -5.95 5.77 -1.97
N TRP A 124 -5.20 4.86 -1.37
CA TRP A 124 -5.51 3.44 -1.36
C TRP A 124 -6.78 3.10 -0.56
N PHE A 125 -7.69 2.38 -1.22
CA PHE A 125 -8.72 1.59 -0.59
C PHE A 125 -8.49 0.12 -0.95
N GLY A 126 -8.29 -0.73 0.05
CA GLY A 126 -7.93 -2.13 -0.15
C GLY A 126 -9.03 -3.01 -0.75
N PRO A 127 -8.66 -4.23 -1.20
CA PRO A 127 -9.63 -5.26 -1.56
C PRO A 127 -10.73 -5.41 -0.53
N ARG A 128 -11.97 -5.49 -1.01
CA ARG A 128 -13.15 -5.79 -0.19
C ARG A 128 -14.23 -6.50 -1.00
N PRO A 129 -13.90 -7.62 -1.68
CA PRO A 129 -14.88 -8.31 -2.49
C PRO A 129 -16.02 -8.84 -1.62
N PRO A 130 -17.26 -8.93 -2.14
CA PRO A 130 -18.35 -9.53 -1.41
C PRO A 130 -18.02 -10.97 -1.02
N GLN A 131 -18.48 -11.39 0.15
CA GLN A 131 -18.23 -12.74 0.65
C GLN A 131 -18.77 -13.79 -0.33
N GLY A 132 -17.94 -14.76 -0.70
CA GLY A 132 -18.31 -15.87 -1.59
C GLY A 132 -18.47 -15.49 -3.06
N HIS A 133 -18.11 -14.26 -3.47
CA HIS A 133 -18.15 -13.83 -4.88
C HIS A 133 -17.01 -14.40 -5.73
N GLY A 134 -16.10 -15.13 -5.10
CA GLY A 134 -14.93 -15.71 -5.74
C GLY A 134 -13.73 -14.78 -5.75
N VAL A 135 -12.73 -15.15 -6.55
CA VAL A 135 -11.47 -14.42 -6.66
C VAL A 135 -11.64 -13.18 -7.53
N HIS A 136 -11.27 -12.03 -6.99
CA HIS A 136 -11.19 -10.76 -7.71
C HIS A 136 -9.74 -10.47 -8.12
N ARG A 137 -9.59 -9.79 -9.26
CA ARG A 137 -8.31 -9.36 -9.83
C ARG A 137 -8.16 -7.86 -9.66
N TYR A 138 -7.05 -7.45 -9.05
CA TYR A 138 -6.71 -6.05 -8.81
C TYR A 138 -5.59 -5.67 -9.78
N HIS A 139 -5.94 -4.90 -10.80
CA HIS A 139 -5.04 -4.49 -11.87
C HIS A 139 -4.30 -3.22 -11.48
N PHE A 140 -3.05 -3.37 -11.03
CA PHE A 140 -2.13 -2.26 -10.81
C PHE A 140 -1.51 -1.84 -12.14
N GLN A 141 -1.95 -0.70 -12.66
CA GLN A 141 -1.62 -0.22 -14.00
C GLN A 141 -0.75 1.02 -13.89
N LEU A 142 0.53 0.89 -14.23
CA LEU A 142 1.50 1.97 -14.16
C LEU A 142 1.76 2.52 -15.56
N PHE A 143 1.85 3.84 -15.66
CA PHE A 143 2.09 4.59 -16.88
C PHE A 143 3.29 5.52 -16.69
N ALA A 144 4.26 5.43 -17.59
CA ALA A 144 5.31 6.43 -17.73
C ALA A 144 4.82 7.55 -18.66
N LEU A 145 5.06 8.80 -18.27
CA LEU A 145 4.57 9.98 -18.96
C LEU A 145 5.76 10.85 -19.38
N GLY A 146 5.73 11.33 -20.63
CA GLY A 146 6.74 12.27 -21.12
C GLY A 146 6.62 13.68 -20.55
N LYS A 147 5.68 13.92 -19.63
CA LYS A 147 5.47 15.20 -18.93
C LYS A 147 4.59 15.02 -17.70
N SER A 148 4.65 15.98 -16.78
CA SER A 148 3.62 16.14 -15.74
C SER A 148 2.25 16.47 -16.34
N LEU A 149 1.18 15.96 -15.71
CA LEU A 149 -0.20 16.22 -16.12
C LEU A 149 -0.73 17.55 -15.60
N GLY A 150 -0.25 18.03 -14.44
CA GLY A 150 -0.68 19.29 -13.85
C GLY A 150 -2.16 19.28 -13.42
N MET A 151 -2.64 18.10 -13.01
CA MET A 151 -4.02 17.81 -12.62
C MET A 151 -4.20 17.94 -11.12
N THR A 152 -5.40 18.32 -10.68
CA THR A 152 -5.72 18.49 -9.25
C THR A 152 -6.29 17.20 -8.65
N PRO A 153 -6.21 17.00 -7.32
CA PRO A 153 -6.76 15.81 -6.66
C PRO A 153 -8.24 15.50 -6.92
N ASP A 154 -9.04 16.48 -7.34
CA ASP A 154 -10.46 16.29 -7.70
C ASP A 154 -10.66 15.81 -9.15
N THR A 155 -9.58 15.62 -9.92
CA THR A 155 -9.63 15.04 -11.27
C THR A 155 -10.26 13.66 -11.25
N GLN A 156 -11.27 13.47 -12.12
CA GLN A 156 -11.98 12.20 -12.26
C GLN A 156 -11.20 11.24 -13.17
N LEU A 157 -11.44 9.94 -13.01
CA LEU A 157 -10.78 8.89 -13.83
C LEU A 157 -10.90 9.16 -15.33
N LYS A 158 -12.06 9.63 -15.81
CA LYS A 158 -12.27 9.95 -17.22
C LYS A 158 -11.30 11.01 -17.76
N GLU A 159 -11.03 12.04 -16.95
CA GLU A 159 -10.10 13.12 -17.31
C GLU A 159 -8.66 12.62 -17.26
N LEU A 160 -8.30 11.87 -16.21
CA LEU A 160 -7.00 11.21 -16.09
C LEU A 160 -6.74 10.29 -17.29
N LEU A 161 -7.69 9.41 -17.63
CA LEU A 161 -7.63 8.49 -18.77
C LEU A 161 -7.36 9.23 -20.09
N ASN A 162 -8.04 10.36 -20.33
CA ASN A 162 -7.81 11.15 -21.54
C ASN A 162 -6.38 11.73 -21.58
N ALA A 163 -5.85 12.15 -20.43
CA ALA A 163 -4.46 12.59 -20.35
C ALA A 163 -3.46 11.44 -20.50
N LEU A 164 -3.74 10.26 -19.94
CA LEU A 164 -2.91 9.07 -20.15
C LEU A 164 -2.85 8.69 -21.63
N LYS A 165 -3.99 8.65 -22.33
CA LYS A 165 -4.07 8.43 -23.78
C LYS A 165 -3.21 9.39 -24.59
N ALA A 166 -3.12 10.64 -24.15
CA ALA A 166 -2.41 11.69 -24.87
C ALA A 166 -0.91 11.76 -24.54
N ASN A 167 -0.48 11.30 -23.36
CA ASN A 167 0.87 11.58 -22.85
C ASN A 167 1.66 10.34 -22.40
N ALA A 168 1.05 9.15 -22.32
CA ALA A 168 1.74 7.94 -21.90
C ALA A 168 2.69 7.43 -22.98
N ILE A 169 3.92 7.13 -22.57
CA ILE A 169 5.02 6.65 -23.43
C ILE A 169 5.37 5.19 -23.16
N ALA A 170 5.06 4.68 -21.97
CA ALA A 170 5.15 3.26 -21.61
C ALA A 170 4.07 2.90 -20.59
N SER A 171 3.70 1.62 -20.54
CA SER A 171 2.82 1.08 -19.50
C SER A 171 3.34 -0.27 -19.01
N GLY A 172 2.99 -0.60 -17.77
CA GLY A 172 3.27 -1.87 -17.13
C GLY A 172 2.10 -2.26 -16.24
N GLU A 173 1.90 -3.56 -16.03
CA GLU A 173 0.81 -4.08 -15.22
C GLU A 173 1.33 -5.12 -14.23
N LEU A 174 0.73 -5.11 -13.04
CA LEU A 174 0.81 -6.19 -12.06
C LEU A 174 -0.62 -6.53 -11.64
N VAL A 175 -0.98 -7.80 -11.64
CA VAL A 175 -2.31 -8.26 -11.21
C VAL A 175 -2.17 -8.96 -9.88
N GLY A 176 -2.86 -8.43 -8.86
CA GLY A 176 -2.99 -9.08 -7.56
C GLY A 176 -4.33 -9.80 -7.42
N LEU A 177 -4.36 -10.87 -6.63
CA LEU A 177 -5.53 -11.68 -6.36
C LEU A 177 -6.01 -11.49 -4.93
N PHE A 178 -7.31 -11.38 -4.73
CA PHE A 178 -7.91 -11.42 -3.39
C PHE A 178 -9.30 -12.06 -3.44
N GLU A 179 -9.66 -12.77 -2.38
CA GLU A 179 -10.96 -13.42 -2.25
C GLU A 179 -11.44 -13.24 -0.81
N ASN A 180 -12.69 -12.85 -0.65
CA ASN A 180 -13.38 -12.90 0.64
C ASN A 180 -14.11 -14.23 0.73
N ARG A 181 -13.40 -15.25 1.24
CA ARG A 181 -13.89 -16.63 1.26
C ARG A 181 -15.15 -16.78 2.11
N ASP A 182 -16.02 -17.69 1.67
CA ASP A 182 -17.12 -18.19 2.49
C ASP A 182 -16.61 -19.34 3.37
N PRO A 183 -16.47 -19.15 4.70
CA PRO A 183 -15.99 -20.19 5.59
C PRO A 183 -16.93 -21.41 5.66
N VAL A 184 -18.21 -21.27 5.29
CA VAL A 184 -19.19 -22.37 5.27
C VAL A 184 -19.02 -23.26 4.03
N ALA A 185 -18.63 -22.68 2.89
CA ALA A 185 -18.35 -23.41 1.65
C ALA A 185 -17.02 -24.16 1.73
N ASP A 186 -15.98 -23.54 2.29
CA ASP A 186 -14.65 -24.14 2.46
C ASP A 186 -14.67 -25.36 3.40
N ALA A 187 -15.46 -25.30 4.48
CA ALA A 187 -15.64 -26.43 5.40
C ALA A 187 -16.29 -27.66 4.74
N ARG A 188 -16.95 -27.50 3.58
CA ARG A 188 -17.58 -28.59 2.82
C ARG A 188 -16.68 -29.17 1.72
N SER A 189 -15.52 -28.58 1.43
CA SER A 189 -14.55 -29.06 0.43
C SER A 189 -13.11 -28.95 0.95
N PRO A 190 -12.65 -29.89 1.80
CA PRO A 190 -11.39 -29.77 2.56
C PRO A 190 -10.09 -29.92 1.75
N GLY A 191 -10.11 -29.77 0.42
CA GLY A 191 -8.98 -30.12 -0.47
C GLY A 191 -8.09 -28.96 -0.96
N ARG A 192 -8.31 -27.71 -0.51
CA ARG A 192 -7.58 -26.54 -1.04
C ARG A 192 -7.10 -25.61 0.09
N THR A 193 -6.21 -26.14 0.94
CA THR A 193 -5.53 -25.37 1.98
C THR A 193 -4.44 -24.51 1.35
N GLY A 194 -4.76 -23.24 1.05
CA GLY A 194 -3.76 -22.19 0.92
C GLY A 194 -3.22 -21.88 2.31
N SER A 195 -1.90 -21.69 2.41
CA SER A 195 -1.16 -21.39 3.63
C SER A 195 -1.58 -20.02 4.19
N TYR A 196 -2.67 -19.96 4.93
CA TYR A 196 -2.92 -18.87 5.86
C TYR A 196 -2.01 -19.08 7.05
N GLY A 197 -1.02 -18.20 7.22
CA GLY A 197 -0.08 -18.24 8.34
C GLY A 197 -0.84 -18.30 9.66
N GLU A 198 -0.71 -19.43 10.35
CA GLU A 198 -1.18 -19.59 11.71
C GLU A 198 -0.52 -18.51 12.59
N THR A 199 -1.37 -17.78 13.30
CA THR A 199 -0.94 -17.03 14.49
C THR A 199 -0.55 -18.08 15.54
N PRO A 200 0.67 -18.06 16.11
CA PRO A 200 1.00 -19.00 17.17
C PRO A 200 0.18 -18.64 18.41
N SER A 201 -0.69 -19.56 18.81
CA SER A 201 -1.36 -19.54 20.11
C SER A 201 -0.31 -19.65 21.21
N ASN A 202 -0.13 -18.57 21.96
CA ASN A 202 0.71 -18.56 23.15
C ASN A 202 -0.05 -19.25 24.30
N GLU A 203 0.06 -20.58 24.38
CA GLU A 203 0.04 -21.28 25.66
C GLU A 203 1.44 -21.14 26.25
N GLN A 204 1.57 -20.41 27.37
CA GLN A 204 2.42 -20.68 28.54
C GLN A 204 2.56 -19.38 29.35
N ALA A 205 1.73 -19.23 30.38
CA ALA A 205 2.04 -18.35 31.51
C ALA A 205 1.66 -19.09 32.79
N THR A 206 2.73 -19.54 33.45
CA THR A 206 2.83 -20.35 34.66
C THR A 206 2.26 -19.66 35.89
N GLU A 207 1.60 -20.45 36.74
CA GLU A 207 1.49 -20.20 38.17
C GLU A 207 2.88 -19.98 38.79
N HIS A 208 3.08 -18.84 39.45
CA HIS A 208 3.68 -18.76 40.79
C HIS A 208 3.89 -17.28 41.18
N GLU A 209 2.99 -16.77 42.03
CA GLU A 209 3.31 -15.67 42.92
C GLU A 209 2.81 -15.99 44.32
N LYS A 210 3.75 -16.06 45.27
CA LYS A 210 3.77 -15.35 46.56
C LYS A 210 4.55 -16.16 47.59
N GLU A 211 5.73 -15.67 47.94
CA GLU A 211 5.99 -15.31 49.34
C GLU A 211 7.16 -14.33 49.44
N ALA A 212 6.99 -13.35 50.31
CA ALA A 212 7.84 -12.20 50.49
C ALA A 212 8.84 -12.43 51.64
N GLY A 213 10.02 -11.82 51.51
CA GLY A 213 10.60 -11.04 52.60
C GLY A 213 11.97 -11.47 53.15
N ARG A 214 12.78 -10.43 53.40
CA ARG A 214 14.06 -10.35 54.18
C ARG A 214 15.30 -10.75 53.37
N GLY A 215 16.40 -10.00 53.30
CA GLY A 215 16.88 -8.78 53.98
C GLY A 215 18.42 -8.83 54.08
N GLY A 216 19.11 -7.68 54.02
CA GLY A 216 20.54 -7.47 54.34
C GLY A 216 21.51 -7.73 53.16
N LEU A 217 22.20 -6.74 52.57
CA LEU A 217 23.28 -5.87 53.09
C LEU A 217 24.42 -6.66 53.73
N ASP A 218 25.57 -6.72 53.05
CA ASP A 218 26.86 -6.18 53.53
C ASP A 218 27.94 -6.41 52.47
N ALA A 219 28.57 -5.33 51.99
CA ALA A 219 29.75 -5.35 51.16
C ALA A 219 30.85 -4.51 51.84
N ASP A 220 32.03 -5.10 51.86
CA ASP A 220 33.22 -4.74 52.63
C ASP A 220 33.74 -3.30 52.48
N ASP A 221 33.98 -2.76 53.68
CA ASP A 221 34.99 -1.86 54.22
C ASP A 221 36.31 -1.58 53.44
N ARG A 222 36.86 -0.38 53.75
CA ARG A 222 38.24 0.17 53.61
C ARG A 222 38.61 0.97 52.35
N ASP A 223 38.62 2.30 52.45
CA ASP A 223 39.73 3.20 52.92
C ASP A 223 40.83 3.39 51.85
N GLN A 224 41.37 4.57 51.51
CA GLN A 224 41.44 5.87 52.16
C GLN A 224 41.97 6.94 51.15
N HIS A 225 41.75 8.21 51.51
CA HIS A 225 42.52 9.43 51.18
C HIS A 225 42.20 10.29 49.93
N ALA A 226 41.58 11.45 50.24
CA ALA A 226 41.45 12.70 49.48
C ALA A 226 42.72 13.60 49.61
N PRO A 227 42.73 14.94 49.37
CA PRO A 227 41.81 15.86 48.65
C PRO A 227 42.51 16.94 47.76
N HIS A 228 41.71 17.79 47.10
CA HIS A 228 41.87 19.23 46.71
C HIS A 228 41.52 19.49 45.22
N ARG A 229 40.35 20.06 44.90
CA ARG A 229 39.88 21.48 44.93
C ARG A 229 39.96 22.16 43.54
N PRO A 230 39.11 23.17 43.27
CA PRO A 230 38.44 23.34 41.98
C PRO A 230 38.84 24.63 41.25
N GLY A 231 38.39 24.79 40.00
CA GLY A 231 38.26 26.12 39.40
C GLY A 231 38.17 26.10 37.87
N GLY A 232 37.25 26.90 37.31
CA GLY A 232 37.40 27.40 35.95
C GLY A 232 36.14 27.54 35.12
N GLU A 233 35.16 28.30 35.59
CA GLU A 233 34.10 28.88 34.74
C GLU A 233 34.64 30.18 34.11
N VAL A 234 34.66 30.29 32.77
CA VAL A 234 34.84 31.57 32.06
C VAL A 234 34.04 31.56 30.74
N GLN A 235 32.90 32.27 30.74
CA GLN A 235 32.49 33.09 29.59
C GLN A 235 33.01 34.52 29.84
N PRO A 236 33.31 35.33 28.82
CA PRO A 236 32.28 36.26 28.34
C PRO A 236 32.38 36.74 26.87
N ARG A 237 31.24 37.28 26.37
CA ARG A 237 31.04 38.45 25.47
C ARG A 237 31.74 38.43 24.09
N GLY A 238 31.13 38.74 22.95
CA GLY A 238 30.04 39.68 22.67
C GLY A 238 30.57 40.76 21.69
N GLY A 239 29.83 41.03 20.62
CA GLY A 239 29.92 42.28 19.84
C GLY A 239 30.51 42.18 18.43
N GLY A 240 29.75 42.69 17.45
CA GLY A 240 30.22 42.97 16.08
C GLY A 240 29.21 42.59 15.02
#